data_AF-A0A7V0U582-F1
#
_entry.id   AF-A0A7V0U582-F1
#
_cell.length_a   1.000
_cell.length_b   1.000
_cell.length_c   1.000
_cell.angle_alpha   90.00
_cell.angle_beta   90.00
_cell.angle_gamma   90.00
#
_symmetry.space_group_name_H-M   'P 1'
#
loop_
_entity.id
_entity.type
_entity.pdbx_description
1 polymer ?
#
loop_
_entity_poly.entity_id
_entity_poly.type
_entity_poly.pdbx_seq_one_letter_code
_entity_poly.pdbx_strand_id
1 'polypeptide(L)'
;LQRLARGTGPAGLKGMLPVRPPYVRPLIAVRRAQVHAYATAHALQWREDVTNRDLSLARNRLRLRVLPELAAINPRAVEAINRAADLTAELVQALADRLDGVIRPAASPQGTHPTAWSRAALRSLSSHLRPYVVRELLLRARGTADGITHKHIDQICALLESDQGHGEICLPGTRLIVDQDGVFLADALQAAEPLPETPVALGQTRLPGGASLTVLPRSRNDIDWPGLASDRWMEAVDPEQVRLPLLLRTRRPGDRFVPLGMHHAQKLKDFFIDRHVAHRLRDRIPLLCDSEGIVWVVGFRIAQRVRLTEDTQHVLLLKMEGMK
;
A
#
# COMPACT_ATOMS: atom_id res chain seq x y z
N LEU A 1 -20.28 13.93 22.66
CA LEU A 1 -19.79 15.28 23.07
C LEU A 1 -18.26 15.41 23.09
N GLN A 2 -17.50 14.65 23.88
CA GLN A 2 -16.03 14.84 23.93
C GLN A 2 -15.33 14.64 22.58
N ARG A 3 -15.78 13.64 21.80
CA ARG A 3 -15.30 13.39 20.44
C ARG A 3 -15.68 14.54 19.49
N LEU A 4 -16.93 15.00 19.56
CA LEU A 4 -17.42 16.17 18.82
C LEU A 4 -16.56 17.43 19.10
N ALA A 5 -16.28 17.73 20.37
CA ALA A 5 -15.44 18.86 20.76
C ALA A 5 -13.97 18.75 20.28
N ARG A 6 -13.51 17.55 19.93
CA ARG A 6 -12.19 17.30 19.33
C ARG A 6 -12.20 17.33 17.80
N GLY A 7 -13.34 17.64 17.18
CA GLY A 7 -13.46 17.70 15.71
C GLY A 7 -13.44 16.33 15.03
N THR A 8 -13.95 15.28 15.67
CA THR A 8 -13.99 13.96 15.03
C THR A 8 -15.07 13.88 13.95
N GLY A 9 -14.76 13.25 12.82
CA GLY A 9 -15.76 12.92 11.79
C GLY A 9 -16.76 11.83 12.22
N PRO A 10 -17.69 11.45 11.32
CA PRO A 10 -18.80 10.51 11.61
C PRO A 10 -18.38 9.20 12.31
N ALA A 11 -17.27 8.60 11.90
CA ALA A 11 -16.76 7.38 12.55
C ALA A 11 -16.45 7.57 14.05
N GLY A 12 -16.01 8.77 14.46
CA GLY A 12 -15.76 9.09 15.87
C GLY A 12 -17.01 9.53 16.64
N LEU A 13 -18.07 9.92 15.94
CA LEU A 13 -19.35 10.32 16.52
C LEU A 13 -20.20 9.14 16.98
N LYS A 14 -19.92 7.92 16.48
CA LYS A 14 -20.52 6.65 16.94
C LYS A 14 -20.36 6.39 18.45
N GLY A 15 -19.48 7.12 19.13
CA GLY A 15 -19.26 6.96 20.56
C GLY A 15 -18.55 5.66 20.91
N MET A 16 -18.92 5.08 22.06
CA MET A 16 -18.39 3.79 22.50
C MET A 16 -19.31 2.66 22.05
N LEU A 17 -18.74 1.60 21.47
CA LEU A 17 -19.50 0.41 21.09
C LEU A 17 -19.65 -0.55 22.29
N PRO A 18 -20.78 -1.30 22.39
CA PRO A 18 -20.98 -2.32 23.42
C PRO A 18 -19.87 -3.37 23.44
N VAL A 19 -19.39 -3.78 22.25
CA VAL A 19 -18.31 -4.74 22.09
C VAL A 19 -17.25 -4.13 21.16
N ARG A 20 -16.01 -4.09 21.63
CA ARG A 20 -14.83 -3.78 20.81
C ARG A 20 -13.68 -4.64 21.36
N PRO A 21 -13.41 -5.82 20.78
CA PRO A 21 -12.45 -6.76 21.33
C PRO A 21 -11.11 -6.09 21.67
N PRO A 22 -10.50 -6.41 22.82
CA PRO A 22 -10.93 -7.39 23.83
C PRO A 22 -12.00 -6.87 24.83
N TYR A 23 -12.48 -5.64 24.68
CA TYR A 23 -13.35 -4.98 25.66
C TYR A 23 -14.84 -5.22 25.40
N VAL A 24 -15.55 -5.68 26.43
CA VAL A 24 -17.01 -5.79 26.48
C VAL A 24 -17.55 -4.79 27.51
N ARG A 25 -18.64 -4.09 27.18
CA ARG A 25 -19.27 -3.06 28.03
C ARG A 25 -20.73 -3.41 28.32
N PRO A 26 -21.02 -4.37 29.22
CA PRO A 26 -22.38 -4.86 29.46
C PRO A 26 -23.36 -3.78 29.94
N LEU A 27 -22.85 -2.81 30.70
CA LEU A 27 -23.66 -1.75 31.31
C LEU A 27 -23.77 -0.49 30.43
N ILE A 28 -23.38 -0.53 29.16
CA ILE A 28 -23.34 0.67 28.30
C ILE A 28 -24.72 1.32 28.09
N ALA A 29 -25.78 0.51 28.08
CA ALA A 29 -27.17 0.97 27.97
C ALA A 29 -27.81 1.28 29.33
N VAL A 30 -27.14 0.95 30.44
CA VAL A 30 -27.70 1.10 31.80
C VAL A 30 -27.38 2.49 32.34
N ARG A 31 -28.40 3.20 32.82
CA ARG A 31 -28.22 4.54 33.40
C ARG A 31 -27.58 4.44 34.78
N ARG A 32 -26.80 5.46 35.15
CA ARG A 32 -26.20 5.56 36.50
C ARG A 32 -27.24 5.39 37.61
N ALA A 33 -28.42 6.00 37.48
CA ALA A 33 -29.49 5.87 38.47
C ALA A 33 -29.94 4.41 38.68
N GLN A 34 -29.98 3.61 37.61
CA GLN A 34 -30.35 2.18 37.71
C GLN A 34 -29.25 1.37 38.40
N VAL A 35 -27.97 1.67 38.12
CA VAL A 35 -26.84 1.03 38.81
C VAL A 35 -26.87 1.35 40.31
N HIS A 36 -27.14 2.60 40.68
CA HIS A 36 -27.28 3.03 42.08
C HIS A 36 -28.46 2.34 42.77
N ALA A 37 -29.64 2.34 42.15
CA ALA A 37 -30.82 1.66 42.69
C ALA A 37 -30.58 0.16 42.91
N TYR A 38 -29.92 -0.51 41.95
CA TYR A 38 -29.54 -1.90 42.06
C TYR A 38 -28.56 -2.14 43.21
N ALA A 39 -27.52 -1.32 43.33
CA ALA A 39 -26.52 -1.44 44.39
C ALA A 39 -27.16 -1.26 45.78
N THR A 40 -28.05 -0.27 45.94
CA THR A 40 -28.78 -0.05 47.18
C THR A 40 -29.71 -1.22 47.51
N ALA A 41 -30.48 -1.71 46.54
CA ALA A 41 -31.41 -2.82 46.74
C ALA A 41 -30.70 -4.13 47.18
N HIS A 42 -29.42 -4.29 46.81
CA HIS A 42 -28.60 -5.45 47.17
C HIS A 42 -27.58 -5.15 48.28
N ALA A 43 -27.70 -3.99 48.94
CA ALA A 43 -26.79 -3.55 50.02
C ALA A 43 -25.29 -3.61 49.65
N LEU A 44 -24.95 -3.33 48.40
CA LEU A 44 -23.56 -3.30 47.94
C LEU A 44 -22.82 -2.08 48.51
N GLN A 45 -21.57 -2.26 48.92
CA GLN A 45 -20.69 -1.15 49.30
C GLN A 45 -19.80 -0.74 48.12
N TRP A 46 -19.65 0.56 47.89
CA TRP A 46 -18.75 1.11 46.88
C TRP A 46 -17.98 2.32 47.40
N ARG A 47 -16.89 2.68 46.71
CA ARG A 47 -16.10 3.88 47.00
C ARG A 47 -16.37 4.96 45.96
N GLU A 48 -16.47 6.21 46.40
CA GLU A 48 -16.54 7.35 45.49
C GLU A 48 -15.13 7.83 45.11
N ASP A 49 -14.82 7.80 43.82
CA ASP A 49 -13.57 8.34 43.30
C ASP A 49 -13.60 9.87 43.30
N VAL A 50 -12.66 10.50 44.01
CA VAL A 50 -12.50 11.95 44.16
C VAL A 50 -12.32 12.67 42.82
N THR A 51 -11.72 12.00 41.83
CA THR A 51 -11.50 12.56 40.49
C THR A 51 -12.81 12.79 39.73
N ASN A 52 -13.95 12.25 40.20
CA ASN A 52 -15.26 12.51 39.59
C ASN A 52 -15.68 13.98 39.59
N ARG A 53 -15.12 14.77 40.51
CA ARG A 53 -15.43 16.20 40.68
C ARG A 53 -14.38 17.12 40.06
N ASP A 54 -13.27 16.56 39.58
CA ASP A 54 -12.17 17.35 39.00
C ASP A 54 -12.55 17.91 37.63
N LEU A 55 -12.68 19.23 37.54
CA LEU A 55 -13.02 19.94 36.30
C LEU A 55 -11.82 20.16 35.36
N SER A 56 -10.60 19.82 35.75
CA SER A 56 -9.45 19.78 34.81
C SER A 56 -9.72 18.78 33.68
N LEU A 57 -10.40 17.67 34.02
CA LEU A 57 -10.76 16.61 33.10
C LEU A 57 -11.94 17.03 32.20
N ALA A 58 -11.72 17.06 30.89
CA ALA A 58 -12.74 17.45 29.91
C ALA A 58 -14.05 16.66 30.03
N ARG A 59 -13.98 15.35 30.36
CA ARG A 59 -15.15 14.49 30.58
C ARG A 59 -16.05 14.99 31.72
N ASN A 60 -15.46 15.48 32.80
CA ASN A 60 -16.17 15.94 33.98
C ASN A 60 -16.80 17.31 33.72
N ARG A 61 -16.10 18.22 33.02
CA ARG A 61 -16.69 19.48 32.55
C ARG A 61 -17.92 19.25 31.70
N LEU A 62 -17.85 18.32 30.74
CA LEU A 62 -18.99 17.96 29.92
C LEU A 62 -20.16 17.44 30.78
N ARG A 63 -19.88 16.56 31.75
CA ARG A 63 -20.92 15.98 32.61
C ARG A 63 -21.55 16.99 33.57
N LEU A 64 -20.73 17.82 34.22
CA LEU A 64 -21.14 18.66 35.35
C LEU A 64 -21.58 20.06 34.92
N ARG A 65 -21.14 20.55 33.76
CA ARG A 65 -21.49 21.89 33.26
C ARG A 65 -22.29 21.85 31.96
N VAL A 66 -21.91 21.02 30.98
CA VAL A 66 -22.54 21.08 29.65
C VAL A 66 -23.83 20.27 29.56
N LEU A 67 -23.87 19.04 30.10
CA LEU A 67 -25.08 18.21 30.06
C LEU A 67 -26.28 18.82 30.80
N PRO A 68 -26.13 19.47 31.97
CA PRO A 68 -27.25 20.14 32.64
C PRO A 68 -27.86 21.26 31.79
N GLU A 69 -27.04 22.10 31.16
CA GLU A 69 -27.52 23.17 30.27
C GLU A 69 -28.26 22.60 29.06
N LEU A 70 -27.75 21.52 28.46
CA LEU A 70 -28.45 20.82 27.38
C LEU A 70 -29.77 20.21 27.84
N ALA A 71 -29.83 19.72 29.09
CA ALA A 71 -31.05 19.16 29.67
C ALA A 71 -32.11 20.23 29.95
N ALA A 72 -31.69 21.47 30.27
CA ALA A 72 -32.59 22.61 30.41
C ALA A 72 -33.28 22.99 29.09
N ILE A 73 -32.57 22.80 27.96
CA ILE A 73 -33.14 23.00 26.61
C ILE A 73 -34.04 21.82 26.22
N ASN A 74 -33.57 20.59 26.45
CA ASN A 74 -34.30 19.37 26.13
C ASN A 74 -34.08 18.35 27.26
N PRO A 75 -35.11 18.02 28.08
CA PRO A 75 -35.00 17.05 29.16
C PRO A 75 -34.50 15.66 28.70
N ARG A 76 -34.66 15.33 27.42
CA ARG A 76 -34.20 14.08 26.79
C ARG A 76 -32.90 14.24 25.99
N ALA A 77 -32.12 15.29 26.22
CA ALA A 77 -30.90 15.59 25.46
C ALA A 77 -29.91 14.42 25.39
N VAL A 78 -29.71 13.69 26.50
CA VAL A 78 -28.81 12.51 26.51
C VAL A 78 -29.32 11.42 25.57
N GLU A 79 -30.63 11.17 25.55
CA GLU A 79 -31.25 10.17 24.67
C GLU A 79 -31.17 10.60 23.20
N ALA A 80 -31.40 11.89 22.92
CA ALA A 80 -31.28 12.45 21.57
C ALA A 80 -29.83 12.36 21.04
N ILE A 81 -28.84 12.66 21.88
CA ILE A 81 -27.41 12.54 21.53
C ILE A 81 -27.02 11.08 21.27
N ASN A 82 -27.49 10.14 22.10
CA ASN A 82 -27.22 8.72 21.88
C ASN A 82 -27.87 8.23 20.59
N ARG A 83 -29.15 8.58 20.35
CA ARG A 83 -29.83 8.26 19.09
C ARG A 83 -29.09 8.80 17.87
N ALA A 84 -28.58 10.03 17.93
CA ALA A 84 -27.77 10.60 16.84
C ALA A 84 -26.45 9.82 16.63
N ALA A 85 -25.81 9.36 17.70
CA ALA A 85 -24.63 8.51 17.62
C ALA A 85 -24.93 7.15 16.99
N ASP A 86 -26.06 6.53 17.37
CA ASP A 86 -26.52 5.24 16.83
C ASP A 86 -26.84 5.36 15.33
N LEU A 87 -27.63 6.37 14.93
CA LEU A 87 -27.92 6.65 13.52
C LEU A 87 -26.65 6.92 12.71
N THR A 88 -25.68 7.63 13.29
CA THR A 88 -24.38 7.84 12.63
C THR A 88 -23.60 6.53 12.50
N ALA A 89 -23.70 5.65 13.48
CA ALA A 89 -23.05 4.34 13.45
C ALA A 89 -23.61 3.46 12.35
N GLU A 90 -24.95 3.40 12.24
CA GLU A 90 -25.69 2.71 11.18
C GLU A 90 -25.35 3.26 9.80
N LEU A 91 -25.39 4.58 9.62
CA LEU A 91 -25.11 5.22 8.32
C LEU A 91 -23.68 4.93 7.83
N VAL A 92 -22.70 5.03 8.72
CA VAL A 92 -21.30 4.72 8.36
C VAL A 92 -21.14 3.22 8.08
N GLN A 93 -21.85 2.34 8.78
CA GLN A 93 -21.81 0.90 8.51
C GLN A 93 -22.43 0.58 7.15
N ALA A 94 -23.63 1.09 6.87
CA ALA A 94 -24.29 0.90 5.59
C ALA A 94 -23.45 1.45 4.42
N LEU A 95 -22.75 2.57 4.63
CA LEU A 95 -21.80 3.08 3.65
C LEU A 95 -20.63 2.10 3.46
N ALA A 96 -20.04 1.59 4.53
CA ALA A 96 -18.96 0.60 4.47
C ALA A 96 -19.39 -0.67 3.70
N ASP A 97 -20.59 -1.20 3.98
CA ASP A 97 -21.11 -2.40 3.32
C ASP A 97 -21.33 -2.18 1.81
N ARG A 98 -21.79 -0.98 1.41
CA ARG A 98 -21.92 -0.65 -0.02
C ARG A 98 -20.58 -0.48 -0.73
N LEU A 99 -19.54 -0.09 0.01
CA LEU A 99 -18.20 0.07 -0.54
C LEU A 99 -17.53 -1.26 -0.85
N ASP A 100 -17.94 -2.36 -0.22
CA ASP A 100 -17.40 -3.71 -0.48
C ASP A 100 -17.63 -4.16 -1.93
N GLY A 101 -18.69 -3.66 -2.58
CA GLY A 101 -18.93 -3.90 -4.01
C GLY A 101 -18.12 -3.00 -4.96
N VAL A 102 -17.56 -1.89 -4.46
CA VAL A 102 -16.86 -0.86 -5.26
C VAL A 102 -15.34 -1.00 -5.14
N ILE A 103 -14.85 -1.46 -3.99
CA ILE A 103 -13.44 -1.63 -3.69
C ILE A 103 -12.97 -2.96 -4.27
N ARG A 104 -12.60 -2.95 -5.55
CA ARG A 104 -11.83 -4.05 -6.14
C ARG A 104 -10.37 -3.95 -5.67
N PRO A 105 -9.71 -5.07 -5.31
CA PRO A 105 -8.25 -5.10 -5.17
C PRO A 105 -7.63 -4.57 -6.47
N ALA A 106 -6.57 -3.77 -6.38
CA ALA A 106 -5.79 -3.45 -7.57
C ALA A 106 -5.20 -4.74 -8.13
N ALA A 107 -5.34 -4.94 -9.44
CA ALA A 107 -4.57 -5.96 -10.13
C ALA A 107 -3.09 -5.55 -10.06
N SER A 108 -2.28 -6.33 -9.33
CA SER A 108 -0.82 -6.24 -9.43
C SER A 108 -0.33 -7.37 -10.34
N PRO A 109 0.72 -7.16 -11.15
CA PRO A 109 1.40 -8.21 -11.91
C PRO A 109 1.91 -9.40 -11.06
N GLN A 110 1.89 -9.26 -9.73
CA GLN A 110 2.48 -10.19 -8.75
C GLN A 110 1.43 -10.91 -7.90
N GLY A 111 0.13 -10.74 -8.25
CA GLY A 111 -1.02 -11.28 -7.50
C GLY A 111 -1.80 -10.21 -6.74
N THR A 112 -3.00 -10.55 -6.26
CA THR A 112 -3.84 -9.67 -5.45
C THR A 112 -3.24 -9.47 -4.06
N HIS A 113 -2.65 -8.30 -3.81
CA HIS A 113 -2.33 -7.90 -2.44
C HIS A 113 -3.59 -7.35 -1.75
N PRO A 114 -3.88 -7.77 -0.50
CA PRO A 114 -5.07 -7.29 0.24
C PRO A 114 -5.06 -5.79 0.53
N THR A 115 -3.94 -5.11 0.30
CA THR A 115 -3.71 -3.68 0.58
C THR A 115 -3.37 -2.89 -0.68
N ALA A 116 -3.77 -3.38 -1.85
CA ALA A 116 -3.61 -2.70 -3.12
C ALA A 116 -4.98 -2.26 -3.65
N TRP A 117 -5.13 -0.98 -4.01
CA TRP A 117 -6.41 -0.41 -4.46
C TRP A 117 -6.27 0.36 -5.77
N SER A 118 -7.26 0.22 -6.66
CA SER A 118 -7.25 0.90 -7.95
C SER A 118 -7.33 2.41 -7.74
N ARG A 119 -6.31 3.14 -8.24
CA ARG A 119 -6.31 4.60 -8.23
C ARG A 119 -7.47 5.17 -9.03
N ALA A 120 -7.77 4.58 -10.19
CA ALA A 120 -8.89 5.01 -11.04
C ALA A 120 -10.24 4.85 -10.33
N ALA A 121 -10.45 3.73 -9.65
CA ALA A 121 -11.67 3.49 -8.87
C ALA A 121 -11.81 4.48 -7.70
N LEU A 122 -10.72 4.81 -7.01
CA LEU A 122 -10.76 5.80 -5.92
C LEU A 122 -10.96 7.24 -6.44
N ARG A 123 -10.43 7.55 -7.63
CA ARG A 123 -10.58 8.86 -8.27
C ARG A 123 -12.00 9.07 -8.82
N SER A 124 -12.68 8.02 -9.28
CA SER A 124 -14.06 8.09 -9.78
C SER A 124 -15.11 8.31 -8.69
N LEU A 125 -14.76 8.06 -7.42
CA LEU A 125 -15.60 8.42 -6.29
C LEU A 125 -15.77 9.94 -6.20
N SER A 126 -16.95 10.38 -5.76
CA SER A 126 -17.18 11.78 -5.45
C SER A 126 -16.21 12.27 -4.37
N SER A 127 -15.83 13.54 -4.44
CA SER A 127 -14.93 14.19 -3.48
C SER A 127 -15.44 14.09 -2.04
N HIS A 128 -16.75 13.94 -1.84
CA HIS A 128 -17.37 13.76 -0.53
C HIS A 128 -17.28 12.33 0.01
N LEU A 129 -17.30 11.31 -0.86
CA LEU A 129 -17.22 9.91 -0.44
C LEU A 129 -15.78 9.44 -0.29
N ARG A 130 -14.89 9.91 -1.17
CA ARG A 130 -13.49 9.47 -1.22
C ARG A 130 -12.75 9.49 0.13
N PRO A 131 -12.85 10.55 0.97
CA PRO A 131 -12.21 10.57 2.28
C PRO A 131 -12.66 9.43 3.20
N TYR A 132 -13.94 9.07 3.15
CA TYR A 132 -14.49 7.98 3.94
C TYR A 132 -14.00 6.63 3.44
N VAL A 133 -13.99 6.43 2.12
CA VAL A 133 -13.49 5.19 1.51
C VAL A 133 -12.02 4.98 1.82
N VAL A 134 -11.19 6.01 1.62
CA VAL A 134 -9.76 5.96 1.93
C VAL A 134 -9.54 5.63 3.40
N ARG A 135 -10.30 6.26 4.31
CA ARG A 135 -10.17 5.98 5.74
C ARG A 135 -10.54 4.53 6.08
N GLU A 136 -11.62 4.02 5.51
CA GLU A 136 -12.08 2.64 5.74
C GLU A 136 -11.07 1.63 5.19
N LEU A 137 -10.50 1.88 4.02
CA LEU A 137 -9.44 1.07 3.43
C LEU A 137 -8.21 0.96 4.33
N LEU A 138 -7.77 2.10 4.87
CA LEU A 138 -6.65 2.14 5.81
C LEU A 138 -6.98 1.41 7.13
N LEU A 139 -8.22 1.54 7.63
CA LEU A 139 -8.67 0.82 8.82
C LEU A 139 -8.60 -0.70 8.62
N ARG A 140 -9.10 -1.19 7.49
CA ARG A 140 -9.12 -2.63 7.17
C ARG A 140 -7.72 -3.18 6.94
N ALA A 141 -6.90 -2.45 6.18
CA ALA A 141 -5.54 -2.89 5.88
C ALA A 141 -4.62 -2.89 7.09
N ARG A 142 -4.78 -1.93 8.01
CA ARG A 142 -3.94 -1.82 9.22
C ARG A 142 -4.55 -2.49 10.46
N GLY A 143 -5.82 -2.86 10.41
CA GLY A 143 -6.62 -3.23 11.59
C GLY A 143 -6.90 -2.07 12.57
N THR A 144 -6.36 -0.88 12.31
CA THR A 144 -6.55 0.32 13.14
C THR A 144 -6.49 1.61 12.31
N ALA A 145 -7.30 2.58 12.71
CA ALA A 145 -7.24 3.95 12.21
C ALA A 145 -6.64 4.93 13.23
N ASP A 146 -6.00 4.41 14.28
CA ASP A 146 -5.33 5.23 15.29
C ASP A 146 -4.16 5.99 14.66
N GLY A 147 -4.05 7.27 15.04
CA GLY A 147 -3.09 8.23 14.47
C GLY A 147 -3.44 8.75 13.07
N ILE A 148 -4.38 8.14 12.35
CA ILE A 148 -4.81 8.63 11.04
C ILE A 148 -5.74 9.84 11.22
N THR A 149 -5.17 11.03 11.02
CA THR A 149 -5.87 12.32 11.10
C THR A 149 -6.55 12.69 9.78
N HIS A 150 -7.41 13.71 9.82
CA HIS A 150 -8.02 14.28 8.61
C HIS A 150 -6.97 14.80 7.63
N LYS A 151 -5.87 15.39 8.13
CA LYS A 151 -4.75 15.87 7.30
C LYS A 151 -4.14 14.75 6.45
N HIS A 152 -3.98 13.55 7.00
CA HIS A 152 -3.49 12.41 6.20
C HIS A 152 -4.48 12.03 5.10
N ILE A 153 -5.77 12.02 5.40
CA ILE A 153 -6.81 11.70 4.41
C ILE A 153 -6.85 12.76 3.31
N ASP A 154 -6.75 14.04 3.65
CA ASP A 154 -6.71 15.15 2.69
C ASP A 154 -5.48 15.04 1.78
N GLN A 155 -4.31 14.74 2.34
CA GLN A 155 -3.09 14.51 1.57
C GLN A 155 -3.25 13.35 0.58
N ILE A 156 -3.87 12.24 1.00
CA ILE A 156 -4.13 11.10 0.12
C ILE A 156 -5.10 11.49 -0.99
N CYS A 157 -6.22 12.15 -0.66
CA CYS A 157 -7.20 12.60 -1.64
C CYS A 157 -6.58 13.56 -2.67
N ALA A 158 -5.76 14.52 -2.23
CA ALA A 158 -5.05 15.44 -3.12
C ALA A 158 -4.05 14.69 -4.02
N LEU A 159 -3.32 13.71 -3.48
CA LEU A 159 -2.39 12.90 -4.26
C LEU A 159 -3.09 12.04 -5.32
N LEU A 160 -4.27 11.48 -4.99
CA LEU A 160 -5.09 10.72 -5.93
C LEU A 160 -5.52 11.57 -7.14
N GLU A 161 -5.83 12.85 -6.91
CA GLU A 161 -6.22 13.82 -7.94
C GLU A 161 -5.03 14.39 -8.73
N SER A 162 -3.82 14.40 -8.16
CA SER A 162 -2.65 15.00 -8.79
C SER A 162 -2.25 14.37 -10.12
N ASP A 163 -1.85 15.18 -11.09
CA ASP A 163 -1.38 14.68 -12.39
C ASP A 163 0.06 14.17 -12.36
N GLN A 164 0.79 14.38 -11.25
CA GLN A 164 2.18 13.94 -11.09
C GLN A 164 2.33 12.40 -11.11
N GLY A 165 1.23 11.65 -11.13
CA GLY A 165 1.26 10.22 -11.45
C GLY A 165 1.83 9.32 -10.34
N HIS A 166 2.52 9.87 -9.35
CA HIS A 166 3.14 9.15 -8.24
C HIS A 166 3.33 10.03 -7.00
N GLY A 167 3.40 9.42 -5.81
CA GLY A 167 3.78 10.08 -4.56
C GLY A 167 3.71 9.14 -3.37
N GLU A 168 4.25 9.61 -2.24
CA GLU A 168 4.33 8.84 -1.00
C GLU A 168 3.86 9.68 0.18
N ILE A 169 3.09 9.05 1.08
CA ILE A 169 2.55 9.68 2.28
C ILE A 169 2.96 8.84 3.48
N CYS A 170 3.69 9.45 4.41
CA CYS A 170 4.01 8.85 5.70
C CYS A 170 2.75 8.78 6.56
N LEU A 171 2.35 7.56 6.93
CA LEU A 171 1.28 7.31 7.88
C LEU A 171 1.90 6.80 9.19
N PRO A 172 1.17 6.87 10.32
CA PRO A 172 1.66 6.29 11.56
C PRO A 172 1.95 4.80 11.40
N GLY A 173 3.21 4.40 11.51
CA GLY A 173 3.65 3.01 11.43
C GLY A 173 3.58 2.38 10.03
N THR A 174 3.35 3.14 8.95
CA THR A 174 3.40 2.63 7.58
C THR A 174 3.59 3.77 6.56
N ARG A 175 3.79 3.45 5.28
CA ARG A 175 3.82 4.44 4.20
C ARG A 175 2.80 4.07 3.14
N LEU A 176 2.08 5.04 2.62
CA LEU A 176 1.16 4.85 1.50
C LEU A 176 1.80 5.37 0.23
N ILE A 177 1.86 4.51 -0.77
CA ILE A 177 2.44 4.81 -2.08
C ILE A 177 1.29 4.88 -3.08
N VAL A 178 1.21 5.98 -3.81
CA VAL A 178 0.32 6.13 -4.97
C VAL A 178 1.19 6.15 -6.20
N ASP A 179 0.84 5.38 -7.22
CA ASP A 179 1.37 5.53 -8.57
C ASP A 179 0.33 5.20 -9.64
N GLN A 180 0.77 5.03 -10.87
CA GLN A 180 -0.08 4.69 -12.01
C GLN A 180 -0.73 3.30 -11.91
N ASP A 181 -0.13 2.37 -11.16
CA ASP A 181 -0.67 1.01 -11.00
C ASP A 181 -1.72 0.95 -9.88
N GLY A 182 -1.71 1.90 -8.95
CA GLY A 182 -2.67 1.94 -7.86
C GLY A 182 -2.18 2.64 -6.59
N VAL A 183 -2.81 2.28 -5.49
CA VAL A 183 -2.52 2.73 -4.14
C VAL A 183 -2.11 1.52 -3.30
N PHE A 184 -0.97 1.61 -2.62
CA PHE A 184 -0.35 0.51 -1.90
C PHE A 184 0.11 0.94 -0.51
N LEU A 185 0.04 0.04 0.46
CA LEU A 185 0.77 0.19 1.73
C LEU A 185 2.15 -0.46 1.64
N ALA A 186 3.17 0.28 2.06
CA ALA A 186 4.56 -0.13 2.00
C ALA A 186 4.85 -1.38 2.85
N ASP A 187 4.17 -1.59 3.99
CA ASP A 187 4.44 -2.79 4.81
C ASP A 187 3.96 -4.09 4.16
N ALA A 188 3.00 -4.00 3.23
CA ALA A 188 2.59 -5.13 2.41
C ALA A 188 3.53 -5.38 1.22
N LEU A 189 4.34 -4.37 0.89
CA LEU A 189 5.46 -4.48 -0.02
C LEU A 189 6.69 -4.76 0.85
N GLN A 190 6.83 -5.99 1.34
CA GLN A 190 8.07 -6.41 2.02
C GLN A 190 9.25 -5.85 1.24
N ALA A 191 10.13 -5.12 1.95
CA ALA A 191 11.36 -4.59 1.39
C ALA A 191 12.21 -5.78 0.94
N ALA A 192 11.99 -6.25 -0.29
CA ALA A 192 12.92 -7.14 -0.95
C ALA A 192 14.22 -6.35 -1.01
N GLU A 193 15.24 -6.83 -0.32
CA GLU A 193 16.56 -6.22 -0.38
C GLU A 193 16.99 -6.15 -1.85
N PRO A 194 17.69 -5.08 -2.25
CA PRO A 194 18.27 -5.00 -3.59
C PRO A 194 19.04 -6.28 -3.87
N LEU A 195 18.86 -6.84 -5.07
CA LEU A 195 19.59 -8.03 -5.50
C LEU A 195 21.10 -7.78 -5.28
N PRO A 196 21.78 -8.60 -4.45
CA PRO A 196 23.21 -8.42 -4.22
C PRO A 196 23.95 -8.63 -5.54
N GLU A 197 25.08 -7.95 -5.68
CA GLU A 197 25.93 -8.11 -6.86
C GLU A 197 26.43 -9.55 -6.94
N THR A 198 25.93 -10.27 -7.92
CA THR A 198 26.11 -11.72 -8.04
C THR A 198 26.87 -12.01 -9.32
N PRO A 199 28.11 -12.54 -9.25
CA PRO A 199 28.82 -13.03 -10.41
C PRO A 199 28.01 -14.12 -11.10
N VAL A 200 27.91 -14.05 -12.43
CA VAL A 200 27.15 -15.01 -13.24
C VAL A 200 28.14 -15.79 -14.09
N ALA A 201 28.05 -17.11 -14.02
CA ALA A 201 28.80 -18.02 -14.88
C ALA A 201 27.88 -18.66 -15.93
N LEU A 202 28.48 -19.33 -16.91
CA LEU A 202 27.74 -20.23 -17.81
C LEU A 202 27.08 -21.34 -16.99
N GLY A 203 25.86 -21.71 -17.37
CA GLY A 203 24.99 -22.60 -16.61
C GLY A 203 23.95 -21.83 -15.78
N GLN A 204 23.52 -22.43 -14.67
CA GLN A 204 22.51 -21.85 -13.79
C GLN A 204 23.16 -21.20 -12.57
N THR A 205 22.85 -19.92 -12.36
CA THR A 205 23.23 -19.16 -11.16
C THR A 205 22.00 -18.98 -10.27
N ARG A 206 22.07 -19.44 -9.02
CA ARG A 206 20.99 -19.27 -8.03
C ARG A 206 21.07 -17.89 -7.39
N LEU A 207 19.91 -17.26 -7.20
CA LEU A 207 19.77 -15.93 -6.65
C LEU A 207 18.99 -15.96 -5.33
N PRO A 208 19.10 -14.91 -4.49
CA PRO A 208 18.25 -14.77 -3.31
C PRO A 208 16.76 -14.80 -3.66
N GLY A 209 15.95 -15.27 -2.72
CA GLY A 209 14.49 -15.35 -2.90
C GLY A 209 14.02 -16.51 -3.78
N GLY A 210 14.91 -17.43 -4.18
CA GLY A 210 14.57 -18.61 -4.98
C GLY A 210 14.54 -18.38 -6.49
N ALA A 211 14.96 -17.20 -6.95
CA ALA A 211 15.13 -16.92 -8.36
C ALA A 211 16.41 -17.59 -8.92
N SER A 212 16.48 -17.77 -10.23
CA SER A 212 17.68 -18.24 -10.91
C SER A 212 17.84 -17.60 -12.28
N LEU A 213 19.09 -17.28 -12.63
CA LEU A 213 19.48 -16.87 -13.97
C LEU A 213 20.25 -18.01 -14.63
N THR A 214 19.77 -18.44 -15.79
CA THR A 214 20.42 -19.45 -16.64
C THR A 214 21.05 -18.77 -17.85
N VAL A 215 22.33 -19.05 -18.09
CA VAL A 215 23.12 -18.53 -19.22
C VAL A 215 23.69 -19.73 -19.98
N LEU A 216 23.17 -20.03 -21.16
CA LEU A 216 23.56 -21.23 -21.91
C LEU A 216 23.96 -20.91 -23.35
N PRO A 217 25.13 -21.38 -23.81
CA PRO A 217 25.46 -21.34 -25.22
C PRO A 217 24.55 -22.30 -26.00
N ARG A 218 24.04 -21.85 -27.15
CA ARG A 218 23.20 -22.64 -28.06
C ARG A 218 23.55 -22.35 -29.51
N SER A 219 23.31 -23.32 -30.40
CA SER A 219 23.26 -23.04 -31.83
C SER A 219 22.04 -22.17 -32.13
N ARG A 220 22.17 -21.21 -33.05
CA ARG A 220 21.05 -20.37 -33.51
C ARG A 220 19.87 -21.21 -34.03
N ASN A 221 20.18 -22.35 -34.65
CA ASN A 221 19.19 -23.26 -35.23
C ASN A 221 18.41 -24.05 -34.19
N ASP A 222 18.92 -24.14 -32.96
CA ASP A 222 18.26 -24.88 -31.86
C ASP A 222 17.35 -23.98 -31.01
N ILE A 223 17.22 -22.70 -31.37
CA ILE A 223 16.41 -21.73 -30.63
C ILE A 223 14.97 -21.76 -31.12
N ASP A 224 14.05 -21.96 -30.19
CA ASP A 224 12.63 -21.67 -30.38
C ASP A 224 12.38 -20.15 -30.33
N TRP A 225 12.50 -19.49 -31.49
CA TRP A 225 12.30 -18.05 -31.62
C TRP A 225 10.88 -17.59 -31.25
N PRO A 226 9.81 -18.28 -31.67
CA PRO A 226 8.45 -17.98 -31.19
C PRO A 226 8.34 -18.05 -29.65
N GLY A 227 8.88 -19.10 -29.03
CA GLY A 227 8.89 -19.26 -27.59
C GLY A 227 9.63 -18.12 -26.89
N LEU A 228 10.84 -17.80 -27.36
CA LEU A 228 11.66 -16.69 -26.86
C LEU A 228 10.94 -15.35 -26.96
N ALA A 229 10.31 -15.04 -28.10
CA ALA A 229 9.60 -13.78 -28.30
C ALA A 229 8.38 -13.62 -27.38
N SER A 230 7.79 -14.74 -26.92
CA SER A 230 6.63 -14.75 -26.04
C SER A 230 6.97 -14.66 -24.55
N ASP A 231 8.22 -14.98 -24.17
CA ASP A 231 8.68 -14.97 -22.78
C ASP A 231 9.58 -13.77 -22.52
N ARG A 232 9.04 -12.77 -21.82
CA ARG A 232 9.79 -11.57 -21.43
C ARG A 232 11.01 -11.87 -20.55
N TRP A 233 11.08 -13.04 -19.92
CA TRP A 233 12.18 -13.47 -19.08
C TRP A 233 13.24 -14.27 -19.84
N MET A 234 13.13 -14.33 -21.17
CA MET A 234 14.14 -14.92 -22.05
C MET A 234 14.63 -13.91 -23.08
N GLU A 235 15.93 -13.93 -23.36
CA GLU A 235 16.57 -13.16 -24.42
C GLU A 235 17.75 -13.95 -25.01
N ALA A 236 18.11 -13.66 -26.25
CA ALA A 236 19.30 -14.20 -26.90
C ALA A 236 20.23 -13.07 -27.31
N VAL A 237 21.51 -13.22 -26.98
CA VAL A 237 22.56 -12.25 -27.31
C VAL A 237 23.70 -12.91 -28.07
N ASP A 238 24.46 -12.11 -28.81
CA ASP A 238 25.65 -12.59 -29.50
C ASP A 238 26.79 -12.79 -28.48
N PRO A 239 27.29 -14.02 -28.28
CA PRO A 239 28.33 -14.31 -27.31
C PRO A 239 29.65 -13.60 -27.64
N GLU A 240 29.94 -13.33 -28.91
CA GLU A 240 31.17 -12.65 -29.34
C GLU A 240 31.19 -11.17 -28.96
N GLN A 241 30.03 -10.60 -28.66
CA GLN A 241 29.87 -9.19 -28.23
C GLN A 241 29.81 -9.03 -26.71
N VAL A 242 29.75 -10.13 -25.95
CA VAL A 242 29.75 -10.11 -24.48
C VAL A 242 31.18 -10.07 -23.95
N ARG A 243 31.44 -9.26 -22.92
CA ARG A 243 32.77 -9.10 -22.31
C ARG A 243 32.76 -9.52 -20.85
N LEU A 244 33.21 -10.74 -20.58
CA LEU A 244 33.25 -11.30 -19.22
C LEU A 244 34.12 -10.45 -18.27
N PRO A 245 33.83 -10.45 -16.94
CA PRO A 245 32.83 -11.28 -16.25
C PRO A 245 31.40 -10.75 -16.39
N LEU A 246 30.43 -11.66 -16.36
CA LEU A 246 29.02 -11.30 -16.20
C LEU A 246 28.70 -11.05 -14.73
N LEU A 247 27.94 -10.00 -14.48
CA LEU A 247 27.51 -9.57 -13.16
C LEU A 247 26.02 -9.26 -13.19
N LEU A 248 25.25 -9.86 -12.29
CA LEU A 248 23.87 -9.47 -12.04
C LEU A 248 23.83 -8.47 -10.88
N ARG A 249 23.23 -7.30 -11.12
CA ARG A 249 23.06 -6.26 -10.09
C ARG A 249 21.77 -5.46 -10.29
N THR A 250 21.44 -4.58 -9.35
CA THR A 250 20.39 -3.56 -9.52
C THR A 250 20.95 -2.27 -10.13
N ARG A 251 20.05 -1.32 -10.45
CA ARG A 251 20.42 -0.04 -11.05
C ARG A 251 21.33 0.80 -10.15
N ARG A 252 22.27 1.51 -10.76
CA ARG A 252 23.10 2.53 -10.12
C ARG A 252 22.76 3.91 -10.67
N PRO A 253 22.89 4.98 -9.87
CA PRO A 253 22.74 6.35 -10.36
C PRO A 253 23.68 6.59 -11.55
N GLY A 254 23.12 7.10 -12.66
CA GLY A 254 23.89 7.38 -13.86
C GLY A 254 24.03 6.21 -14.84
N ASP A 255 23.46 5.03 -14.58
CA ASP A 255 23.43 3.93 -15.55
C ASP A 255 22.85 4.40 -16.91
N ARG A 256 23.54 4.04 -17.99
CA ARG A 256 23.14 4.31 -19.38
C ARG A 256 23.39 3.07 -20.24
N PHE A 257 22.57 2.91 -21.26
CA PHE A 257 22.78 1.92 -22.31
C PHE A 257 22.10 2.37 -23.59
N VAL A 258 22.40 1.69 -24.69
CA VAL A 258 21.69 1.83 -25.97
C VAL A 258 20.74 0.65 -26.07
N PRO A 259 19.41 0.80 -25.94
CA PRO A 259 18.48 -0.31 -26.08
C PRO A 259 18.49 -0.86 -27.52
N LEU A 260 18.28 -2.17 -27.69
CA LEU A 260 18.19 -2.76 -29.03
C LEU A 260 17.07 -2.10 -29.86
N GLY A 261 17.44 -1.59 -31.04
CA GLY A 261 16.61 -0.78 -31.95
C GLY A 261 16.90 0.72 -31.89
N MET A 262 17.78 1.20 -31.01
CA MET A 262 18.13 2.61 -30.88
C MET A 262 19.59 2.89 -31.27
N HIS A 263 19.87 4.15 -31.62
CA HIS A 263 21.20 4.61 -32.05
C HIS A 263 21.95 5.42 -30.98
N HIS A 264 21.27 5.90 -29.96
CA HIS A 264 21.84 6.79 -28.95
C HIS A 264 21.67 6.23 -27.54
N ALA A 265 22.63 6.52 -26.67
CA ALA A 265 22.60 6.08 -25.28
C ALA A 265 21.59 6.89 -24.47
N GLN A 266 20.60 6.22 -23.88
CA GLN A 266 19.67 6.83 -22.93
C GLN A 266 20.03 6.48 -21.49
N LYS A 267 19.64 7.33 -20.54
CA LYS A 267 19.74 6.97 -19.11
C LYS A 267 18.75 5.87 -18.81
N LEU A 268 19.14 4.92 -17.97
CA LEU A 268 18.26 3.83 -17.54
C LEU A 268 17.01 4.37 -16.83
N LYS A 269 17.13 5.50 -16.13
CA LYS A 269 15.99 6.23 -15.55
C LYS A 269 14.97 6.60 -16.62
N ASP A 270 15.41 7.16 -17.74
CA ASP A 270 14.54 7.61 -18.83
C ASP A 270 13.92 6.39 -19.52
N PHE A 271 14.69 5.31 -19.69
CA PHE A 271 14.18 4.04 -20.22
C PHE A 271 13.03 3.47 -19.39
N PHE A 272 13.15 3.51 -18.07
CA PHE A 272 12.06 3.09 -17.18
C PHE A 272 10.86 4.03 -17.21
N ILE A 273 11.05 5.32 -17.51
CA ILE A 273 9.93 6.25 -17.71
C ILE A 273 9.18 5.90 -19.00
N ASP A 274 9.90 5.74 -20.11
CA ASP A 274 9.31 5.42 -21.42
C ASP A 274 8.55 4.09 -21.40
N ARG A 275 9.09 3.09 -20.67
CA ARG A 275 8.47 1.78 -20.48
C ARG A 275 7.40 1.75 -19.38
N HIS A 276 7.03 2.91 -18.83
CA HIS A 276 6.01 3.04 -17.78
C HIS A 276 6.28 2.10 -16.59
N VAL A 277 7.54 1.94 -16.22
CA VAL A 277 7.92 1.15 -15.05
C VAL A 277 7.64 1.97 -13.81
N ALA A 278 6.81 1.44 -12.92
CA ALA A 278 6.49 2.10 -11.66
C ALA A 278 7.74 2.33 -10.81
N HIS A 279 7.83 3.51 -10.16
CA HIS A 279 9.02 3.93 -9.40
C HIS A 279 9.45 2.87 -8.38
N ARG A 280 8.49 2.28 -7.66
CA ARG A 280 8.70 1.24 -6.64
C ARG A 280 9.38 -0.03 -7.15
N LEU A 281 9.28 -0.31 -8.45
CA LEU A 281 9.86 -1.50 -9.07
C LEU A 281 11.26 -1.24 -9.64
N ARG A 282 11.62 0.02 -9.93
CA ARG A 282 12.84 0.36 -10.67
C ARG A 282 14.12 -0.06 -9.96
N ASP A 283 14.15 0.03 -8.63
CA ASP A 283 15.30 -0.40 -7.82
C ASP A 283 15.43 -1.93 -7.71
N ARG A 284 14.38 -2.68 -8.10
CA ARG A 284 14.30 -4.14 -7.99
C ARG A 284 14.57 -4.85 -9.32
N ILE A 285 14.59 -4.12 -10.44
CA ILE A 285 14.80 -4.73 -11.76
C ILE A 285 16.27 -5.17 -11.87
N PRO A 286 16.53 -6.46 -12.09
CA PRO A 286 17.88 -6.97 -12.31
C PRO A 286 18.43 -6.48 -13.65
N LEU A 287 19.72 -6.17 -13.63
CA LEU A 287 20.52 -5.82 -14.79
C LEU A 287 21.60 -6.87 -14.92
N LEU A 288 21.61 -7.59 -16.05
CA LEU A 288 22.77 -8.37 -16.43
C LEU A 288 23.76 -7.42 -17.09
N CYS A 289 24.93 -7.29 -16.49
CA CYS A 289 26.02 -6.46 -16.95
C CYS A 289 27.24 -7.32 -17.25
N ASP A 290 28.11 -6.79 -18.09
CA ASP A 290 29.43 -7.31 -18.35
C ASP A 290 30.47 -6.20 -18.06
N SER A 291 31.73 -6.36 -18.46
CA SER A 291 32.76 -5.34 -18.21
C SER A 291 32.55 -4.02 -18.96
N GLU A 292 31.77 -4.01 -20.04
CA GLU A 292 31.47 -2.80 -20.84
C GLU A 292 30.15 -2.13 -20.43
N GLY A 293 29.29 -2.83 -19.69
CA GLY A 293 28.07 -2.26 -19.11
C GLY A 293 26.86 -3.18 -19.26
N ILE A 294 25.68 -2.58 -19.37
CA ILE A 294 24.42 -3.34 -19.41
C ILE A 294 24.37 -4.21 -20.68
N VAL A 295 24.12 -5.51 -20.50
CA VAL A 295 23.82 -6.50 -21.54
C VAL A 295 22.30 -6.63 -21.68
N TRP A 296 21.60 -6.76 -20.54
CA TRP A 296 20.16 -6.99 -20.51
C TRP A 296 19.51 -6.34 -19.29
N VAL A 297 18.50 -5.50 -19.55
CA VAL A 297 17.54 -5.07 -18.54
C VAL A 297 16.49 -6.17 -18.43
N VAL A 298 16.60 -7.02 -17.40
CA VAL A 298 15.85 -8.28 -17.28
C VAL A 298 14.35 -8.03 -17.32
N GLY A 299 13.64 -8.74 -18.20
CA GLY A 299 12.20 -8.54 -18.39
C GLY A 299 11.82 -7.41 -19.36
N PHE A 300 12.79 -6.73 -19.96
CA PHE A 300 12.54 -5.55 -20.80
C PHE A 300 13.28 -5.54 -22.15
N ARG A 301 14.62 -5.46 -22.14
CA ARG A 301 15.38 -5.24 -23.39
C ARG A 301 16.88 -5.47 -23.22
N ILE A 302 17.50 -6.10 -24.21
CA ILE A 302 18.96 -6.16 -24.36
C ILE A 302 19.55 -4.84 -24.89
N ALA A 303 20.87 -4.69 -24.70
CA ALA A 303 21.63 -3.60 -25.31
C ALA A 303 21.89 -3.85 -26.81
N GLN A 304 21.91 -2.77 -27.60
CA GLN A 304 22.17 -2.78 -29.04
C GLN A 304 23.52 -3.41 -29.42
N ARG A 305 24.53 -3.32 -28.53
CA ARG A 305 25.88 -3.85 -28.78
C ARG A 305 25.95 -5.37 -28.78
N VAL A 306 25.09 -6.04 -28.01
CA VAL A 306 25.06 -7.51 -27.86
C VAL A 306 24.02 -8.17 -28.76
N ARG A 307 23.53 -7.44 -29.78
CA ARG A 307 22.50 -7.91 -30.69
C ARG A 307 23.02 -9.04 -31.57
N LEU A 308 22.11 -9.92 -31.97
CA LEU A 308 22.36 -10.87 -33.04
C LEU A 308 22.48 -10.13 -34.38
N THR A 309 23.42 -10.56 -35.21
CA THR A 309 23.57 -10.16 -36.61
C THR A 309 23.15 -11.32 -37.53
N GLU A 310 23.26 -11.14 -38.84
CA GLU A 310 23.06 -12.23 -39.81
C GLU A 310 24.18 -13.28 -39.70
N ASP A 311 25.37 -12.87 -39.30
CA ASP A 311 26.55 -13.74 -39.17
C ASP A 311 26.56 -14.57 -37.88
N THR A 312 25.78 -14.19 -36.85
CA THR A 312 25.77 -14.89 -35.57
C THR A 312 25.25 -16.33 -35.73
N GLN A 313 26.13 -17.34 -35.60
CA GLN A 313 25.78 -18.76 -35.67
C GLN A 313 25.52 -19.41 -34.30
N HIS A 314 26.14 -18.87 -33.25
CA HIS A 314 25.97 -19.31 -31.87
C HIS A 314 25.41 -18.16 -31.04
N VAL A 315 24.52 -18.48 -30.10
CA VAL A 315 23.87 -17.49 -29.24
C VAL A 315 24.12 -17.81 -27.78
N LEU A 316 24.13 -16.79 -26.94
CA LEU A 316 24.03 -16.93 -25.49
C LEU A 316 22.57 -16.74 -25.10
N LEU A 317 21.90 -17.84 -24.73
CA LEU A 317 20.53 -17.81 -24.25
C LEU A 317 20.51 -17.41 -22.77
N LEU A 318 19.77 -16.36 -22.47
CA LEU A 318 19.59 -15.81 -21.13
C LEU A 318 18.17 -16.13 -20.68
N LYS A 319 18.00 -16.73 -19.50
CA LYS A 319 16.67 -17.04 -18.95
C LYS A 319 16.61 -16.75 -17.46
N MET A 320 15.65 -15.93 -17.04
CA MET A 320 15.38 -15.64 -15.63
C MET A 320 14.13 -16.40 -15.16
N GLU A 321 14.21 -17.07 -14.01
CA GLU A 321 13.10 -17.82 -13.43
C GLU A 321 12.93 -17.47 -11.94
N GLY A 322 11.72 -17.65 -11.40
CA GLY A 322 11.45 -17.50 -9.96
C GLY A 322 11.45 -16.07 -9.42
N MET A 323 11.46 -15.05 -10.29
CA MET A 323 11.23 -13.67 -9.87
C MET A 323 9.76 -13.45 -9.50
N LYS A 324 9.50 -13.05 -8.25
CA LYS A 324 8.18 -12.63 -7.74
C LYS A 324 8.03 -11.12 -7.81
#